data_AF-A0A2N3BYT3-F1
#
_entry.id   AF-A0A2N3BYT3-F1
#
_cell.length_a   1.000
_cell.length_b   1.000
_cell.length_c   1.000
_cell.angle_alpha   90.00
_cell.angle_beta   90.00
_cell.angle_gamma   90.00
#
_symmetry.space_group_name_H-M   'P 1'
#
loop_
_entity.id
_entity.type
_entity.pdbx_description
1 polymer ?
#
loop_
_entity_poly.entity_id
_entity_poly.type
_entity_poly.pdbx_seq_one_letter_code
_entity_poly.pdbx_strand_id
1 'polypeptide(L)'
;MKPGLKANAAALCWAAAISICLGFGFWQLGQGLYIKAKAEVAQVLLERAWRQTLADGKPHKAWPWADTWPVAKLEFPAQGESEIVLSGTSGEALAFGPGHLIGTPEPGRPGTSVIAAHRDTHFSYLRHVKSDDRVIVTDTRGLRHFFAVRSSRIVENDNSHIDPHAGYGLALVTCFPFDARERGPWRYVVFAESTPEES
;
A
#
# COMPACT_ATOMS: atom_id res chain seq x y z
N MET A 1 -49.71 -45.67 0.98
CA MET A 1 -48.85 -44.46 1.08
C MET A 1 -48.57 -43.96 -0.33
N LYS A 2 -49.00 -42.74 -0.71
CA LYS A 2 -49.03 -42.28 -2.12
C LYS A 2 -47.63 -41.85 -2.62
N PRO A 3 -47.07 -42.46 -3.68
CA PRO A 3 -45.71 -42.19 -4.17
C PRO A 3 -45.47 -40.75 -4.64
N GLY A 4 -46.52 -40.02 -5.10
CA GLY A 4 -46.40 -38.63 -5.56
C GLY A 4 -46.12 -37.58 -4.48
N LEU A 5 -46.42 -37.85 -3.21
CA LEU A 5 -46.20 -36.88 -2.12
C LEU A 5 -44.71 -36.72 -1.78
N LYS A 6 -43.92 -37.80 -1.93
CA LYS A 6 -42.47 -37.81 -1.66
C LYS A 6 -41.67 -37.07 -2.73
N ALA A 7 -42.09 -37.15 -4.00
CA ALA A 7 -41.43 -36.47 -5.11
C ALA A 7 -41.55 -34.94 -5.01
N ASN A 8 -42.73 -34.43 -4.61
CA ASN A 8 -42.95 -32.99 -4.42
C ASN A 8 -42.17 -32.44 -3.21
N ALA A 9 -42.05 -33.21 -2.13
CA ALA A 9 -41.24 -32.83 -0.98
C ALA A 9 -39.75 -32.74 -1.33
N ALA A 10 -39.22 -33.70 -2.11
CA ALA A 10 -37.84 -33.67 -2.58
C ALA A 10 -37.58 -32.45 -3.50
N ALA A 11 -38.49 -32.16 -4.43
CA ALA A 11 -38.38 -30.99 -5.32
C ALA A 11 -38.38 -29.66 -4.54
N LEU A 12 -39.21 -29.54 -3.50
CA LEU A 12 -39.25 -28.37 -2.63
C LEU A 12 -37.94 -28.19 -1.85
N CYS A 13 -37.38 -29.29 -1.31
CA CYS A 13 -36.09 -29.28 -0.63
C CYS A 13 -34.94 -28.85 -1.57
N TRP A 14 -34.93 -29.34 -2.81
CA TRP A 14 -33.94 -28.92 -3.82
C TRP A 14 -34.07 -27.45 -4.18
N ALA A 15 -35.29 -26.95 -4.41
CA ALA A 15 -35.52 -25.54 -4.71
C ALA A 15 -35.09 -24.61 -3.55
N ALA A 16 -35.36 -25.02 -2.31
CA ALA A 16 -34.91 -24.29 -1.12
C ALA A 16 -33.37 -24.30 -1.01
N ALA A 17 -32.73 -25.45 -1.22
CA ALA A 17 -31.28 -25.57 -1.18
C ALA A 17 -30.60 -24.70 -2.26
N ILE A 18 -31.12 -24.72 -3.50
CA ILE A 18 -30.63 -23.86 -4.59
C ILE A 18 -30.80 -22.39 -4.22
N SER A 19 -31.95 -21.99 -3.67
CA SER A 19 -32.20 -20.59 -3.29
C SER A 19 -31.24 -20.12 -2.20
N ILE A 20 -30.94 -20.97 -1.21
CA ILE A 20 -29.96 -20.68 -0.16
C ILE A 20 -28.56 -20.54 -0.76
N CYS A 21 -28.16 -21.46 -1.63
CA CYS A 21 -26.86 -21.39 -2.33
C CYS A 21 -26.72 -20.13 -3.18
N LEU A 22 -27.77 -19.74 -3.92
CA LEU A 22 -27.78 -18.51 -4.70
C LEU A 22 -27.69 -17.27 -3.81
N GLY A 23 -28.46 -17.23 -2.71
CA GLY A 23 -28.40 -16.14 -1.74
C GLY A 23 -27.00 -15.96 -1.14
N PHE A 24 -26.35 -17.06 -0.75
CA PHE A 24 -24.97 -17.03 -0.26
C PHE A 24 -23.97 -16.62 -1.37
N GLY A 25 -24.17 -17.10 -2.60
CA GLY A 25 -23.36 -16.68 -3.75
C GLY A 25 -23.43 -15.17 -4.01
N PHE A 26 -24.64 -14.60 -4.02
CA PHE A 26 -24.84 -13.16 -4.16
C PHE A 26 -24.22 -12.37 -3.01
N TRP A 27 -24.33 -12.87 -1.77
CA TRP A 27 -23.69 -12.27 -0.61
C TRP A 27 -22.16 -12.18 -0.79
N GLN A 28 -21.50 -13.27 -1.19
CA GLN A 28 -20.05 -13.30 -1.38
C GLN A 28 -19.59 -12.39 -2.52
N LEU A 29 -20.34 -12.33 -3.62
CA LEU A 29 -20.07 -11.39 -4.71
C LEU A 29 -20.22 -9.93 -4.25
N GLY A 30 -21.26 -9.64 -3.48
CA GLY A 30 -21.48 -8.32 -2.88
C GLY A 30 -20.32 -7.90 -1.97
N GLN A 31 -19.81 -8.80 -1.13
CA GLN A 31 -18.65 -8.55 -0.28
C GLN A 31 -17.38 -8.27 -1.10
N GLY A 32 -17.13 -9.05 -2.15
CA GLY A 32 -15.98 -8.83 -3.04
C GLY A 32 -16.01 -7.47 -3.74
N LEU A 33 -17.18 -7.10 -4.27
CA LEU A 33 -17.39 -5.77 -4.88
C LEU A 33 -17.22 -4.65 -3.86
N TYR A 34 -17.75 -4.82 -2.65
CA TYR A 34 -17.63 -3.83 -1.58
C TYR A 34 -16.18 -3.54 -1.21
N ILE A 35 -15.33 -4.58 -1.09
CA ILE A 35 -13.90 -4.40 -0.78
C ILE A 35 -13.19 -3.60 -1.88
N LYS A 36 -13.43 -3.93 -3.16
CA LYS A 36 -12.84 -3.21 -4.29
C LYS A 36 -13.32 -1.76 -4.36
N ALA A 37 -14.62 -1.53 -4.23
CA ALA A 37 -15.18 -0.19 -4.21
C ALA A 37 -14.60 0.66 -3.06
N LYS A 38 -14.46 0.07 -1.87
CA LYS A 38 -13.84 0.74 -0.73
C LYS A 38 -12.40 1.15 -1.01
N ALA A 39 -11.60 0.28 -1.64
CA ALA A 39 -10.22 0.57 -1.98
C ALA A 39 -10.11 1.75 -2.96
N GLU A 40 -10.89 1.74 -4.05
CA GLU A 40 -10.89 2.83 -5.04
C GLU A 40 -11.34 4.17 -4.44
N VAL A 41 -12.42 4.15 -3.64
CA VAL A 41 -12.90 5.35 -2.95
C VAL A 41 -11.84 5.89 -1.99
N ALA A 42 -11.15 5.01 -1.25
CA ALA A 42 -10.07 5.42 -0.37
C ALA A 42 -8.94 6.13 -1.12
N GLN A 43 -8.50 5.63 -2.28
CA GLN A 43 -7.48 6.28 -3.10
C GLN A 43 -7.90 7.68 -3.56
N VAL A 44 -9.16 7.84 -4.00
CA VAL A 44 -9.70 9.15 -4.39
C VAL A 44 -9.73 10.12 -3.20
N LEU A 45 -10.12 9.65 -2.01
CA LEU A 45 -10.14 10.46 -0.80
C LEU A 45 -8.73 10.84 -0.34
N LEU A 46 -7.76 9.94 -0.46
CA LEU A 46 -6.35 10.20 -0.18
C LEU A 46 -5.77 11.25 -1.13
N GLU A 47 -6.02 11.14 -2.44
CA GLU A 47 -5.61 12.16 -3.41
C GLU A 47 -6.29 13.51 -3.16
N ARG A 48 -7.55 13.52 -2.70
CA ARG A 48 -8.21 14.76 -2.28
C ARG A 48 -7.54 15.37 -1.04
N ALA A 49 -7.27 14.58 -0.02
CA ALA A 49 -6.59 15.03 1.19
C ALA A 49 -5.18 15.54 0.89
N TRP A 50 -4.45 14.84 0.00
CA TRP A 50 -3.14 15.25 -0.47
C TRP A 50 -3.17 16.63 -1.14
N ARG A 51 -4.13 16.87 -2.05
CA ARG A 51 -4.30 18.20 -2.67
C ARG A 51 -4.62 19.29 -1.65
N GLN A 52 -5.35 18.98 -0.58
CA GLN A 52 -5.61 19.94 0.50
C GLN A 52 -4.33 20.23 1.28
N THR A 53 -3.54 19.21 1.60
CA THR A 53 -2.22 19.36 2.24
C THR A 53 -1.27 20.20 1.41
N LEU A 54 -1.23 20.01 0.09
CA LEU A 54 -0.43 20.86 -0.80
C LEU A 54 -0.91 22.32 -0.83
N ALA A 55 -2.21 22.57 -0.61
CA ALA A 55 -2.78 23.91 -0.71
C ALA A 55 -2.48 24.78 0.53
N ASP A 56 -2.45 24.20 1.72
CA ASP A 56 -2.28 24.96 2.97
C ASP A 56 -1.11 24.49 3.85
N GLY A 57 -0.38 23.44 3.44
CA GLY A 57 0.75 22.86 4.17
C GLY A 57 0.36 22.11 5.44
N LYS A 58 -0.93 21.85 5.69
CA LYS A 58 -1.41 21.21 6.92
C LYS A 58 -1.76 19.74 6.70
N PRO A 59 -1.68 18.90 7.75
CA PRO A 59 -2.21 17.54 7.71
C PRO A 59 -3.73 17.52 7.45
N HIS A 60 -4.17 16.80 6.41
CA HIS A 60 -5.60 16.54 6.15
C HIS A 60 -5.85 15.04 6.12
N LYS A 61 -6.83 14.57 6.89
CA LYS A 61 -7.25 13.17 6.85
C LYS A 61 -8.20 12.93 5.69
N ALA A 62 -8.09 11.78 5.04
CA ALA A 62 -8.99 11.39 3.95
C ALA A 62 -10.42 11.09 4.43
N TRP A 63 -10.57 10.68 5.69
CA TRP A 63 -11.85 10.56 6.40
C TRP A 63 -11.69 10.94 7.88
N PRO A 64 -12.76 11.39 8.57
CA PRO A 64 -12.63 12.01 9.89
C PRO A 64 -11.97 11.13 10.97
N TRP A 65 -12.18 9.81 10.90
CA TRP A 65 -11.68 8.85 11.89
C TRP A 65 -10.39 8.13 11.45
N ALA A 66 -9.74 8.56 10.37
CA ALA A 66 -8.46 7.97 9.96
C ALA A 66 -7.40 8.19 11.05
N ASP A 67 -6.57 7.19 11.34
CA ASP A 67 -5.40 7.34 12.21
C ASP A 67 -4.18 7.95 11.50
N THR A 68 -4.29 8.18 10.19
CA THR A 68 -3.22 8.65 9.31
C THR A 68 -3.68 9.76 8.35
N TRP A 69 -2.72 10.35 7.62
CA TRP A 69 -2.92 11.38 6.60
C TRP A 69 -1.77 11.35 5.57
N PRO A 70 -1.97 11.87 4.35
CA PRO A 70 -0.91 12.02 3.35
C PRO A 70 0.25 12.89 3.83
N VAL A 71 1.48 12.43 3.65
CA VAL A 71 2.72 13.15 4.01
C VAL A 71 3.69 13.30 2.83
N ALA A 72 3.54 12.48 1.79
CA ALA A 72 4.29 12.61 0.56
C ALA A 72 3.55 11.90 -0.59
N LYS A 73 4.01 12.15 -1.81
CA LYS A 73 3.66 11.35 -2.99
C LYS A 73 4.91 10.67 -3.54
N LEU A 74 4.88 9.35 -3.68
CA LEU A 74 5.98 8.51 -4.16
C LEU A 74 5.68 8.07 -5.59
N GLU A 75 6.62 8.28 -6.50
CA GLU A 75 6.46 7.94 -7.91
C GLU A 75 7.66 7.13 -8.42
N PHE A 76 7.35 6.09 -9.19
CA PHE A 76 8.28 5.20 -9.88
C PHE A 76 7.98 5.22 -11.39
N PRO A 77 8.55 6.17 -12.16
CA PRO A 77 8.18 6.36 -13.55
C PRO A 77 8.43 5.15 -14.44
N ALA A 78 9.49 4.38 -14.19
CA ALA A 78 9.82 3.19 -14.98
C ALA A 78 8.79 2.05 -14.80
N GLN A 79 8.10 2.02 -13.65
CA GLN A 79 7.05 1.06 -13.33
C GLN A 79 5.64 1.61 -13.59
N GLY A 80 5.50 2.92 -13.83
CA GLY A 80 4.21 3.58 -14.00
C GLY A 80 3.42 3.71 -12.69
N GLU A 81 4.11 3.68 -11.55
CA GLU A 81 3.49 3.65 -10.22
C GLU A 81 3.53 5.03 -9.56
N SER A 82 2.46 5.38 -8.87
CA SER A 82 2.28 6.65 -8.17
C SER A 82 1.38 6.44 -6.95
N GLU A 83 1.94 6.55 -5.76
CA GLU A 83 1.25 6.24 -4.50
C GLU A 83 1.35 7.39 -3.50
N ILE A 84 0.28 7.59 -2.73
CA ILE A 84 0.28 8.51 -1.60
C ILE A 84 0.92 7.84 -0.40
N VAL A 85 1.98 8.45 0.14
CA VAL A 85 2.66 8.02 1.36
C VAL A 85 1.93 8.61 2.56
N LEU A 86 1.63 7.75 3.53
CA LEU A 86 0.83 8.06 4.71
C LEU A 86 1.71 8.25 5.94
N SER A 87 1.24 9.07 6.89
CA SER A 87 1.88 9.28 8.17
C SER A 87 1.83 8.01 9.01
N GLY A 88 3.00 7.44 9.33
CA GLY A 88 3.10 6.22 10.13
C GLY A 88 2.83 4.93 9.35
N THR A 89 3.07 3.81 10.04
CA THR A 89 2.96 2.45 9.50
C THR A 89 1.93 1.63 10.29
N SER A 90 0.82 2.27 10.67
CA SER A 90 -0.30 1.59 11.35
C SER A 90 -0.97 0.56 10.43
N GLY A 91 -1.79 -0.31 11.01
CA GLY A 91 -2.57 -1.27 10.21
C GLY A 91 -3.55 -0.58 9.25
N GLU A 92 -4.11 0.57 9.63
CA GLU A 92 -4.98 1.36 8.76
C GLU A 92 -4.15 2.03 7.64
N ALA A 93 -3.01 2.66 7.96
CA ALA A 93 -2.14 3.26 6.95
C ALA A 93 -1.70 2.23 5.89
N LEU A 94 -1.12 1.12 6.32
CA LEU A 94 -0.61 0.10 5.41
C LEU A 94 -1.71 -0.63 4.62
N ALA A 95 -2.97 -0.55 5.06
CA ALA A 95 -4.11 -1.08 4.30
C ALA A 95 -4.49 -0.22 3.08
N PHE A 96 -4.06 1.04 3.04
CA PHE A 96 -4.44 1.98 1.98
C PHE A 96 -3.26 2.63 1.25
N GLY A 97 -2.03 2.53 1.75
CA GLY A 97 -0.86 3.04 1.04
C GLY A 97 0.47 2.69 1.71
N PRO A 98 1.60 3.06 1.09
CA PRO A 98 2.89 3.12 1.76
C PRO A 98 2.84 4.05 2.97
N GLY A 99 3.49 3.67 4.06
CA GLY A 99 3.59 4.46 5.29
C GLY A 99 5.01 4.94 5.55
N HIS A 100 5.19 6.22 5.88
CA HIS A 100 6.45 6.76 6.37
C HIS A 100 6.69 6.30 7.81
N LEU A 101 7.89 5.80 8.09
CA LEU A 101 8.26 5.32 9.42
C LEU A 101 8.56 6.51 10.34
N ILE A 102 7.72 6.67 11.37
CA ILE A 102 7.88 7.69 12.41
C ILE A 102 9.25 7.52 13.09
N GLY A 103 9.94 8.65 13.28
CA GLY A 103 11.29 8.68 13.85
C GLY A 103 12.41 8.65 12.81
N THR A 104 12.08 8.47 11.53
CA THR A 104 13.03 8.66 10.42
C THR A 104 12.84 10.04 9.79
N PRO A 105 13.87 10.62 9.15
CA PRO A 105 13.74 11.89 8.43
C PRO A 105 12.58 11.86 7.42
N GLU A 106 11.94 13.01 7.23
CA GLU A 106 10.99 13.20 6.13
C GLU A 106 11.73 13.06 4.78
N PRO A 107 11.07 12.57 3.72
CA PRO A 107 11.69 12.50 2.40
C PRO A 107 12.23 13.87 1.95
N GLY A 108 13.48 13.90 1.48
CA GLY A 108 14.16 15.12 1.05
C GLY A 108 14.84 15.93 2.18
N ARG A 109 14.74 15.47 3.43
CA ARG A 109 15.53 16.00 4.55
C ARG A 109 16.88 15.26 4.68
N PRO A 110 17.87 15.86 5.36
CA PRO A 110 19.12 15.17 5.68
C PRO A 110 18.86 13.86 6.44
N GLY A 111 19.54 12.79 6.05
CA GLY A 111 19.40 11.42 6.54
C GLY A 111 18.64 10.51 5.57
N THR A 112 18.26 9.32 6.05
CA THR A 112 17.55 8.30 5.26
C THR A 112 16.10 8.18 5.70
N SER A 113 15.18 8.58 4.83
CA SER A 113 13.75 8.40 5.06
C SER A 113 13.34 6.94 4.83
N VAL A 114 12.53 6.37 5.71
CA VAL A 114 12.08 4.98 5.57
C VAL A 114 10.59 4.96 5.25
N ILE A 115 10.22 4.28 4.17
CA ILE A 115 8.83 4.06 3.77
C ILE A 115 8.59 2.56 3.69
N ALA A 116 7.52 2.09 4.31
CA ALA A 116 7.16 0.68 4.33
C ALA A 116 5.79 0.44 3.69
N ALA A 117 5.64 -0.66 2.95
CA ALA A 117 4.34 -1.07 2.43
C ALA A 117 4.25 -2.59 2.25
N HIS A 118 3.03 -3.08 2.06
CA HIS A 118 2.77 -4.50 1.80
C HIS A 118 3.34 -4.94 0.45
N ARG A 119 3.92 -6.15 0.40
CA ARG A 119 4.64 -6.70 -0.76
C ARG A 119 3.73 -7.21 -1.88
N ASP A 120 2.47 -7.40 -1.57
CA ASP A 120 1.44 -8.03 -2.40
C ASP A 120 0.36 -7.03 -2.83
N THR A 121 0.41 -5.80 -2.30
CA THR A 121 -0.37 -4.66 -2.77
C THR A 121 0.57 -3.55 -3.22
N HIS A 122 0.81 -2.56 -2.37
CA HIS A 122 1.49 -1.31 -2.66
C HIS A 122 2.91 -1.51 -3.20
N PHE A 123 3.78 -2.25 -2.49
CA PHE A 123 5.17 -2.46 -2.90
C PHE A 123 5.40 -3.73 -3.72
N SER A 124 4.36 -4.28 -4.34
CA SER A 124 4.50 -5.44 -5.21
C SER A 124 5.39 -5.18 -6.43
N TYR A 125 5.46 -3.93 -6.91
CA TYR A 125 6.31 -3.53 -8.03
C TYR A 125 7.80 -3.48 -7.68
N LEU A 126 8.19 -3.46 -6.39
CA LEU A 126 9.61 -3.40 -6.01
C LEU A 126 10.43 -4.60 -6.51
N ARG A 127 9.78 -5.74 -6.80
CA ARG A 127 10.43 -6.90 -7.44
C ARG A 127 10.94 -6.63 -8.86
N HIS A 128 10.47 -5.55 -9.49
CA HIS A 128 10.82 -5.16 -10.86
C HIS A 128 11.71 -3.91 -10.91
N VAL A 129 11.98 -3.30 -9.75
CA VAL A 129 12.84 -2.14 -9.63
C VAL A 129 14.29 -2.55 -9.83
N LYS A 130 15.04 -1.75 -10.58
CA LYS A 130 16.44 -1.98 -10.95
C LYS A 130 17.33 -0.87 -10.42
N SER A 131 18.63 -1.13 -10.37
CA SER A 131 19.63 -0.08 -10.16
C SER A 131 19.46 1.03 -11.20
N ASP A 132 19.64 2.26 -10.74
CA ASP A 132 19.45 3.53 -11.44
C ASP A 132 18.02 3.84 -11.88
N ASP A 133 17.02 3.04 -11.49
CA ASP A 133 15.62 3.45 -11.62
C ASP A 133 15.39 4.73 -10.81
N ARG A 134 14.68 5.66 -11.43
CA ARG A 134 14.36 6.95 -10.84
C ARG A 134 13.20 6.82 -9.85
N VAL A 135 13.35 7.44 -8.69
CA VAL A 135 12.31 7.59 -7.68
C VAL A 135 12.09 9.08 -7.44
N ILE A 136 10.83 9.50 -7.45
CA ILE A 136 10.47 10.89 -7.20
C ILE A 136 9.60 10.91 -5.95
N VAL A 137 9.93 11.77 -5.00
CA VAL A 137 9.12 12.00 -3.82
C VAL A 137 8.72 13.47 -3.76
N THR A 138 7.41 13.74 -3.77
CA THR A 138 6.88 15.09 -3.56
C THR A 138 6.52 15.26 -2.08
N ASP A 139 7.10 16.25 -1.42
CA ASP A 139 6.81 16.55 0.00
C ASP A 139 5.54 17.40 0.20
N THR A 140 5.13 17.62 1.44
CA THR A 140 3.92 18.39 1.79
C THR A 140 3.94 19.85 1.34
N ARG A 141 5.10 20.37 0.93
CA ARG A 141 5.26 21.74 0.37
C ARG A 141 5.19 21.73 -1.16
N GLY A 142 4.97 20.56 -1.78
CA GLY A 142 4.97 20.40 -3.24
C GLY A 142 6.36 20.34 -3.85
N LEU A 143 7.44 20.27 -3.05
CA LEU A 143 8.79 20.16 -3.56
C LEU A 143 9.07 18.72 -3.99
N ARG A 144 9.63 18.56 -5.20
CA ARG A 144 10.00 17.27 -5.77
C ARG A 144 11.45 16.96 -5.41
N HIS A 145 11.66 15.79 -4.81
CA HIS A 145 12.95 15.25 -4.45
C HIS A 145 13.25 14.06 -5.36
N PHE A 146 14.41 14.08 -6.01
CA PHE A 146 14.82 13.05 -6.96
C PHE A 146 15.83 12.11 -6.32
N PHE A 147 15.62 10.82 -6.52
CA PHE A 147 16.50 9.77 -6.07
C PHE A 147 16.74 8.77 -7.20
N ALA A 148 17.87 8.09 -7.15
CA ALA A 148 18.17 6.93 -7.99
C ALA A 148 18.37 5.69 -7.12
N VAL A 149 17.76 4.58 -7.50
CA VAL A 149 17.94 3.29 -6.83
C VAL A 149 19.40 2.86 -6.97
N ARG A 150 20.06 2.58 -5.85
CA ARG A 150 21.46 2.14 -5.86
C ARG A 150 21.59 0.64 -5.67
N SER A 151 20.84 0.12 -4.70
CA SER A 151 20.91 -1.31 -4.38
C SER A 151 19.63 -1.81 -3.75
N SER A 152 19.47 -3.13 -3.76
CA SER A 152 18.45 -3.81 -2.99
C SER A 152 19.06 -4.92 -2.14
N ARG A 153 18.53 -5.16 -0.95
CA ARG A 153 19.02 -6.21 -0.05
C ARG A 153 17.87 -6.95 0.62
N ILE A 154 18.11 -8.20 0.98
CA ILE A 154 17.23 -8.96 1.87
C ILE A 154 17.85 -8.92 3.27
N VAL A 155 17.08 -8.48 4.25
CA VAL A 155 17.53 -8.28 5.64
C VAL A 155 16.54 -8.92 6.62
N GLU A 156 16.99 -9.20 7.84
CA GLU A 156 16.08 -9.61 8.92
C GLU A 156 15.35 -8.39 9.49
N ASN A 157 14.12 -8.57 9.95
CA ASN A 157 13.24 -7.48 10.40
C ASN A 157 13.76 -6.73 11.63
N ASP A 158 14.54 -7.38 12.49
CA ASP A 158 15.19 -6.80 13.65
C ASP A 158 16.62 -6.28 13.35
N ASN A 159 17.11 -6.50 12.13
CA ASN A 159 18.45 -6.12 11.72
C ASN A 159 18.46 -5.57 10.29
N SER A 160 17.77 -4.45 10.09
CA SER A 160 17.64 -3.81 8.78
C SER A 160 18.93 -3.14 8.29
N HIS A 161 19.87 -2.85 9.19
CA HIS A 161 21.07 -2.04 8.95
C HIS A 161 20.80 -0.70 8.23
N ILE A 162 19.56 -0.18 8.34
CA ILE A 162 19.23 1.15 7.85
C ILE A 162 19.73 2.15 8.88
N ASP A 163 20.60 3.06 8.48
CA ASP A 163 21.02 4.20 9.29
C ASP A 163 20.20 5.44 8.90
N PRO A 164 19.21 5.86 9.72
CA PRO A 164 18.39 7.03 9.43
C PRO A 164 19.19 8.34 9.41
N HIS A 165 20.41 8.37 9.95
CA HIS A 165 21.26 9.55 10.03
C HIS A 165 22.29 9.63 8.89
N ALA A 166 22.40 8.57 8.08
CA ALA A 166 23.32 8.55 6.96
C ALA A 166 22.76 9.28 5.73
N GLY A 167 23.61 10.12 5.12
CA GLY A 167 23.43 10.64 3.77
C GLY A 167 22.16 11.46 3.53
N TYR A 168 21.67 11.39 2.30
CA TYR A 168 20.36 11.88 1.87
C TYR A 168 19.73 10.76 1.05
N GLY A 169 18.91 9.95 1.72
CA GLY A 169 18.51 8.65 1.20
C GLY A 169 17.04 8.33 1.40
N LEU A 170 16.62 7.29 0.70
CA LEU A 170 15.31 6.67 0.81
C LEU A 170 15.51 5.16 0.94
N ALA A 171 14.89 4.56 1.95
CA ALA A 171 14.82 3.11 2.12
C ALA A 171 13.37 2.65 2.04
N LEU A 172 13.07 1.84 1.02
CA LEU A 172 11.74 1.30 0.76
C LEU A 172 11.68 -0.14 1.23
N VAL A 173 10.85 -0.42 2.23
CA VAL A 173 10.86 -1.67 2.98
C VAL A 173 9.58 -2.45 2.73
N THR A 174 9.70 -3.73 2.39
CA THR A 174 8.57 -4.63 2.32
C THR A 174 8.90 -6.02 2.86
N CYS A 175 7.90 -6.85 3.10
CA CYS A 175 8.10 -8.25 3.51
C CYS A 175 8.68 -9.09 2.36
N PHE A 176 9.48 -10.09 2.67
CA PHE A 176 10.07 -11.02 1.70
C PHE A 176 9.88 -12.48 2.16
N PRO A 177 9.78 -13.48 1.25
CA PRO A 177 9.71 -13.38 -0.21
C PRO A 177 8.37 -12.82 -0.72
N PHE A 178 8.37 -12.26 -1.93
CA PHE A 178 7.18 -11.63 -2.56
C PHE A 178 5.98 -12.58 -2.63
N ASP A 179 6.21 -13.83 -3.04
CA ASP A 179 5.15 -14.82 -3.26
C ASP A 179 4.80 -15.64 -1.98
N ALA A 180 5.34 -15.27 -0.81
CA ALA A 180 4.99 -15.96 0.44
C ALA A 180 3.52 -15.70 0.82
N ARG A 181 2.87 -16.71 1.40
CA ARG A 181 1.51 -16.60 1.96
C ARG A 181 1.50 -16.17 3.43
N GLU A 182 2.60 -16.43 4.14
CA GLU A 182 2.74 -16.10 5.56
C GLU A 182 3.77 -14.98 5.77
N ARG A 183 3.78 -14.41 6.99
CA ARG A 183 4.76 -13.42 7.39
C ARG A 183 6.05 -14.14 7.80
N GLY A 184 7.16 -13.74 7.20
CA GLY A 184 8.50 -14.20 7.57
C GLY A 184 9.32 -13.09 8.26
N PRO A 185 10.50 -13.45 8.79
CA PRO A 185 11.42 -12.49 9.39
C PRO A 185 12.08 -11.59 8.34
N TRP A 186 12.06 -11.97 7.06
CA TRP A 186 12.80 -11.30 6.01
C TRP A 186 12.08 -10.07 5.45
N ARG A 187 12.87 -9.05 5.12
CA ARG A 187 12.46 -7.82 4.46
C ARG A 187 13.28 -7.61 3.20
N TYR A 188 12.62 -7.16 2.14
CA TYR A 188 13.29 -6.65 0.95
C TYR A 188 13.36 -5.14 1.08
N VAL A 189 14.58 -4.60 0.99
CA VAL A 189 14.85 -3.17 1.15
C VAL A 189 15.49 -2.65 -0.12
N VAL A 190 14.87 -1.64 -0.74
CA VAL A 190 15.45 -0.87 -1.85
C VAL A 190 16.03 0.41 -1.27
N PHE A 191 17.30 0.65 -1.53
CA PHE A 191 18.01 1.87 -1.15
C PHE A 191 18.14 2.77 -2.36
N ALA A 192 17.68 4.01 -2.23
CA ALA A 192 17.86 5.06 -3.22
C ALA A 192 18.59 6.26 -2.59
N GLU A 193 19.44 6.89 -3.37
CA GLU A 193 20.22 8.06 -2.95
C GLU A 193 19.75 9.29 -3.71
N SER A 194 19.77 10.44 -3.03
CA SER A 194 19.41 11.71 -3.66
C SER A 194 20.32 12.00 -4.85
N THR A 195 19.71 12.44 -5.95
CA THR A 195 20.41 12.92 -7.14
C THR A 195 20.10 14.39 -7.37
N PRO A 196 21.02 15.14 -8.01
CA PRO A 196 20.68 16.44 -8.58
C PRO A 196 19.48 16.32 -9.55
N GLU A 197 18.71 17.40 -9.70
CA GLU A 197 17.53 17.48 -10.58
C GLU A 197 17.81 16.98 -12.02
N GLU A 198 16.79 16.36 -12.63
CA GLU A 198 16.75 15.70 -13.97
C GLU A 198 18.05 15.71 -14.81
N SER A 199 18.85 14.64 -14.69
CA SER A 199 19.79 14.21 -15.74
C SER A 199 19.26 13.00 -16.48
#